data_AF-A0A6P0YCY6-F1
#
_entry.id   AF-A0A6P0YCY6-F1
#
_cell.length_a   1.000
_cell.length_b   1.000
_cell.length_c   1.000
_cell.angle_alpha   90.00
_cell.angle_beta   90.00
_cell.angle_gamma   90.00
#
_symmetry.space_group_name_H-M   'P 1'
#
loop_
_entity.id
_entity.type
_entity.pdbx_description
1 polymer ?
#
loop_
_entity_poly.entity_id
_entity_poly.type
_entity_poly.pdbx_seq_one_letter_code
_entity_poly.pdbx_strand_id
1 'polypeptide(L)' 'MSLQLIINYPETFPDALGKTKEQFEQEAKWAMALKLYELKQLSSGMAAALIGVDRVT' A
#
# COMPACT_ATOMS: atom_id res chain seq x y z
N MET A 1 11.65 -7.65 12.80
CA MET A 1 12.02 -8.23 11.49
C MET A 1 11.04 -7.70 10.46
N SER A 2 11.52 -7.11 9.36
CA SER A 2 10.70 -6.62 8.26
C SER A 2 10.63 -7.69 7.16
N LEU A 3 9.43 -7.92 6.61
CA LEU A 3 9.21 -8.78 5.46
C LEU A 3 9.04 -7.90 4.21
N GLN A 4 9.60 -8.32 3.08
CA GLN A 4 9.50 -7.61 1.81
C GLN A 4 8.45 -8.29 0.91
N LEU A 5 7.58 -7.50 0.29
CA LEU A 5 6.60 -7.96 -0.67
C LEU A 5 7.00 -7.44 -2.06
N ILE A 6 7.28 -8.36 -2.99
CA ILE A 6 7.64 -8.03 -4.38
C ILE A 6 6.40 -8.23 -5.23
N ILE A 7 5.95 -7.16 -5.90
CA ILE A 7 4.79 -7.19 -6.79
C ILE A 7 5.26 -6.79 -8.18
N ASN A 8 5.18 -7.72 -9.14
CA ASN A 8 5.38 -7.41 -10.55
C ASN A 8 4.06 -6.89 -11.12
N TYR A 9 4.07 -5.65 -11.60
CA TYR A 9 2.96 -5.04 -12.32
C TYR A 9 3.44 -4.53 -13.68
N PRO A 10 2.56 -4.49 -14.70
CA PRO A 10 2.91 -3.93 -16.00
C PRO A 10 3.28 -2.46 -15.89
N GLU A 11 4.29 -2.03 -16.65
CA GLU A 11 4.69 -0.61 -16.73
C GLU A 11 3.55 0.31 -17.21
N THR A 12 2.55 -0.26 -17.89
CA THR A 12 1.36 0.48 -18.34
C THR A 12 0.40 0.88 -17.22
N PHE A 13 0.55 0.36 -16.00
CA PHE A 13 -0.36 0.67 -14.88
C PHE A 13 -0.18 2.10 -14.35
N PRO A 14 1.05 2.53 -13.99
CA PRO A 14 1.33 3.94 -13.71
C PRO A 14 0.88 4.87 -14.84
N ASP A 15 1.19 4.52 -16.10
CA ASP A 15 0.81 5.30 -17.28
C ASP A 15 -0.70 5.42 -17.47
N ALA A 16 -1.45 4.32 -17.30
CA ALA A 16 -2.91 4.32 -17.41
C ALA A 16 -3.59 5.21 -16.34
N LEU A 17 -2.93 5.38 -15.19
CA LEU A 17 -3.39 6.25 -14.11
C LEU A 17 -2.82 7.67 -14.19
N GLY A 18 -1.95 7.95 -15.17
CA GLY A 18 -1.26 9.24 -15.32
C GLY A 18 -0.34 9.56 -14.13
N LYS A 19 0.19 8.54 -13.47
CA LYS A 19 0.98 8.66 -12.25
C LYS A 19 2.40 8.17 -12.46
N THR A 20 3.33 8.71 -11.68
CA THR A 20 4.68 8.14 -11.63
C THR A 20 4.64 6.78 -10.94
N LYS A 21 5.64 5.95 -11.24
CA LYS A 21 5.84 4.65 -10.61
C LYS A 21 5.74 4.72 -9.08
N GLU A 22 6.43 5.70 -8.48
CA GLU A 22 6.46 5.90 -7.02
C GLU A 22 5.08 6.23 -6.44
N GLN A 23 4.30 7.09 -7.11
CA GLN A 23 2.94 7.42 -6.69
C GLN A 23 2.03 6.19 -6.77
N PHE A 24 2.14 5.42 -7.85
CA PHE A 24 1.39 4.18 -8.02
C PHE A 24 1.73 3.16 -6.93
N GLU A 25 3.02 2.94 -6.64
CA GLU A 25 3.47 2.02 -5.59
C GLU A 25 2.98 2.45 -4.20
N GLN A 26 3.05 3.75 -3.91
CA GLN A 26 2.54 4.30 -2.66
C GLN A 26 1.02 4.10 -2.53
N GLU A 27 0.26 4.41 -3.57
CA GLU A 27 -1.19 4.20 -3.56
C GLU A 27 -1.57 2.72 -3.52
N ALA A 28 -0.85 1.85 -4.20
CA ALA A 28 -1.06 0.40 -4.14
C ALA A 28 -0.85 -0.12 -2.71
N LYS A 29 0.19 0.36 -2.03
CA LYS A 29 0.47 0.06 -0.63
C LYS A 29 -0.65 0.55 0.30
N TRP A 30 -1.15 1.76 0.08
CA TRP A 30 -2.28 2.32 0.81
C TRP A 30 -3.59 1.55 0.58
N ALA A 31 -3.90 1.25 -0.68
CA ALA A 31 -5.06 0.47 -1.06
C ALA A 31 -5.02 -0.92 -0.41
N MET A 32 -3.86 -1.56 -0.33
CA MET A 32 -3.69 -2.83 0.37
C MET A 32 -4.00 -2.72 1.87
N ALA A 33 -3.44 -1.74 2.57
CA ALA A 33 -3.71 -1.53 3.99
C ALA A 33 -5.19 -1.23 4.27
N LEU A 34 -5.78 -0.31 3.48
CA LEU A 34 -7.20 0.00 3.56
C LEU A 34 -8.05 -1.24 3.30
N LYS A 35 -7.73 -2.02 2.25
CA LYS A 35 -8.54 -3.18 1.88
C LYS A 35 -8.51 -4.27 2.94
N LEU A 36 -7.34 -4.53 3.50
CA LEU A 36 -7.18 -5.50 4.59
C LEU A 36 -7.86 -5.05 5.89
N TYR A 37 -7.88 -3.74 6.15
CA TYR A 37 -8.64 -3.15 7.26
C TYR A 37 -10.15 -3.27 7.05
N GLU A 38 -10.66 -2.92 5.86
CA GLU A 38 -12.08 -3.07 5.48
C GLU A 38 -12.55 -4.52 5.63
N LEU A 39 -11.71 -5.48 5.23
CA LEU A 39 -11.96 -6.92 5.36
C LEU A 39 -11.83 -7.43 6.81
N LYS A 40 -11.54 -6.56 7.78
CA LYS A 40 -11.29 -6.91 9.19
C LYS A 40 -10.17 -7.93 9.40
N GLN A 41 -9.26 -8.07 8.42
CA GLN A 41 -8.10 -8.96 8.52
C GLN A 41 -6.94 -8.29 9.25
N LEU A 42 -6.82 -6.96 9.13
CA LEU A 42 -5.85 -6.16 9.86
C LEU A 42 -6.56 -5.14 10.75
N SER A 43 -6.03 -4.91 11.95
CA SER A 43 -6.44 -3.78 12.77
C SER A 43 -5.91 -2.46 12.19
N SER A 44 -6.49 -1.33 12.58
CA SER A 44 -6.04 -0.01 12.15
C SER A 44 -4.56 0.24 12.46
N GLY A 45 -4.05 -0.28 13.58
CA GLY A 45 -2.62 -0.20 13.93
C GLY A 45 -1.72 -1.05 13.04
N MET A 46 -2.18 -2.25 12.65
CA MET A 46 -1.44 -3.12 11.73
C MET A 46 -1.46 -2.57 10.30
N ALA A 47 -2.59 -1.99 9.87
CA ALA A 47 -2.71 -1.32 8.58
C ALA A 47 -1.78 -0.10 8.51
N ALA A 48 -1.69 0.71 9.56
CA ALA A 48 -0.76 1.85 9.66
C ALA A 48 0.71 1.39 9.58
N ALA A 49 1.05 0.30 10.29
CA ALA A 49 2.38 -0.31 10.21
C ALA A 49 2.70 -0.82 8.80
N LEU A 50 1.70 -1.32 8.06
CA LEU A 50 1.87 -1.79 6.68
C LEU A 50 2.22 -0.64 5.74
N ILE A 51 1.56 0.52 5.84
CA ILE A 51 1.86 1.71 5.00
C ILE A 51 3.10 2.47 5.45
N GLY A 52 3.61 2.22 6.65
CA GLY A 52 4.75 2.96 7.22
C GLY A 52 4.38 4.39 7.59
N VAL A 53 3.09 4.63 7.86
CA VAL A 53 2.63 5.91 8.39
C VAL A 53 2.80 5.82 9.90
N ASP A 54 3.73 6.61 10.42
CA ASP A 54 3.90 6.76 11.86
C ASP A 54 2.58 7.25 12.43
N ARG A 55 2.14 6.62 13.51
CA ARG A 55 0.82 6.86 14.08
C ARG A 55 0.79 8.33 14.50
N VAL A 56 0.05 9.18 13.78
CA VAL A 56 -0.16 10.56 14.22
C VAL A 56 -1.01 10.46 15.49
N THR A 57 -0.34 10.51 16.63
CA THR A 57 -0.93 10.65 17.96
C THR A 57 -1.62 11.98 18.11
#